data_AF-A0A0H3ZSX5-F1
#
_entry.id   AF-A0A0H3ZSX5-F1
#
_cell.length_a   1.000
_cell.length_b   1.000
_cell.length_c   1.000
_cell.angle_alpha   90.00
_cell.angle_beta   90.00
_cell.angle_gamma   90.00
#
_symmetry.space_group_name_H-M   'P 1'
#
loop_
_entity.id
_entity.type
_entity.pdbx_description
1 polymer ?
#
loop_
_entity_poly.entity_id
_entity_poly.type
_entity_poly.pdbx_seq_one_letter_code
_entity_poly.pdbx_strand_id
1 'polypeptide(L)' 'MRFWKGAPYPEIVITKPHIAFEVDNLAKELIGKKVIIEPNSPSSGLTVAFIEIDGVPVELMEYSK' A
#
# COMPACT_ATOMS: atom_id res chain seq x y z
N MET A 1 -0.68 15.54 -13.15
CA MET A 1 -1.63 14.47 -12.75
C MET A 1 -0.84 13.42 -11.99
N ARG A 2 -1.40 12.80 -10.95
CA ARG A 2 -0.68 11.85 -10.08
C ARG A 2 -0.27 10.55 -10.80
N PHE A 3 -1.04 10.12 -11.80
CA PHE A 3 -0.80 8.90 -12.58
C PHE A 3 -0.82 9.19 -14.10
N TRP A 4 -0.11 8.38 -14.88
CA TRP A 4 -0.17 8.42 -16.35
C TRP A 4 -1.29 7.51 -16.89
N LYS A 5 -1.69 7.73 -18.15
CA LYS A 5 -2.71 6.89 -18.80
C LYS A 5 -2.19 5.46 -18.93
N GLY A 6 -2.95 4.50 -18.40
CA GLY A 6 -2.56 3.08 -18.41
C GLY A 6 -1.57 2.69 -17.30
N ALA A 7 -1.47 3.49 -16.24
CA ALA A 7 -0.69 3.09 -15.06
C ALA A 7 -1.20 1.73 -14.52
N PRO A 8 -0.31 0.78 -14.21
CA PRO A 8 -0.67 -0.61 -13.87
C PRO A 8 -1.07 -0.75 -12.40
N TYR A 9 -1.91 0.17 -11.90
CA TYR A 9 -2.38 0.16 -10.50
C TYR A 9 -3.87 -0.18 -10.44
N PRO A 10 -4.33 -0.79 -9.32
CA PRO A 10 -5.75 -0.98 -9.09
C PRO A 10 -6.53 0.34 -9.20
N GLU A 11 -7.73 0.29 -9.75
CA GLU A 11 -8.56 1.48 -9.98
C GLU A 11 -8.78 2.31 -8.70
N ILE A 12 -8.96 1.65 -7.56
CA ILE A 12 -9.13 2.31 -6.26
C ILE A 12 -7.91 3.16 -5.86
N VAL A 13 -6.69 2.77 -6.23
CA VAL A 13 -5.46 3.51 -5.95
C VAL A 13 -5.32 4.72 -6.87
N ILE A 14 -5.83 4.60 -8.11
CA ILE A 14 -5.83 5.69 -9.09
C ILE A 14 -6.87 6.76 -8.74
N THR A 15 -8.04 6.32 -8.28
CA THR A 15 -9.25 7.16 -8.13
C THR A 15 -9.44 7.73 -6.72
N LYS A 16 -8.83 7.14 -5.69
CA LYS A 16 -8.99 7.59 -4.29
C LYS A 16 -7.64 7.92 -3.65
N PRO A 17 -7.60 8.89 -2.71
CA PRO A 17 -6.44 9.08 -1.85
C PRO A 17 -6.28 7.88 -0.91
N HIS A 18 -5.06 7.66 -0.45
CA HIS A 18 -4.76 6.71 0.61
C HIS A 18 -4.27 7.42 1.86
N ILE A 19 -4.38 6.74 2.99
CA ILE A 19 -3.72 7.12 4.25
C ILE A 19 -2.58 6.12 4.46
N ALA A 20 -1.42 6.62 4.89
CA ALA A 20 -0.25 5.80 5.15
C ALA A 20 -0.01 5.64 6.66
N PHE A 21 0.30 4.43 7.10
CA PHE A 21 0.71 4.12 8.46
C PHE A 21 2.05 3.40 8.46
N GLU A 22 2.94 3.82 9.36
CA GLU A 22 4.13 3.06 9.69
C GLU A 22 3.77 1.94 10.68
N VAL A 23 4.32 0.75 10.46
CA VAL A 23 4.07 -0.45 11.28
C VAL A 23 5.38 -1.15 11.62
N ASP A 24 5.41 -1.82 12.78
CA ASP A 24 6.59 -2.55 13.25
C ASP A 24 6.82 -3.89 12.52
N ASN A 25 5.79 -4.46 11.89
CA ASN A 25 5.89 -5.73 11.19
C ASN A 25 4.82 -5.83 10.09
N LEU A 26 5.20 -5.59 8.84
CA LEU A 26 4.25 -5.56 7.72
C LEU A 26 3.57 -6.91 7.51
N ALA A 27 4.33 -8.01 7.58
CA ALA A 27 3.81 -9.35 7.36
C ALA A 27 2.67 -9.72 8.32
N LYS A 28 2.77 -9.32 9.60
CA LYS A 28 1.71 -9.52 10.59
C LYS A 28 0.47 -8.68 10.31
N GLU A 29 0.66 -7.41 9.96
CA GLU A 29 -0.45 -6.50 9.70
C GLU A 29 -1.29 -6.87 8.48
N LEU A 30 -0.70 -7.60 7.52
CA LEU A 30 -1.40 -8.08 6.33
C LEU A 30 -2.28 -9.32 6.57
N ILE A 31 -2.14 -10.01 7.70
CA ILE A 31 -2.91 -11.24 7.98
C ILE A 31 -4.41 -10.95 8.00
N GLY A 32 -5.16 -11.64 7.14
CA GLY A 32 -6.61 -11.51 7.05
C GLY A 32 -7.10 -10.19 6.44
N LYS A 33 -6.20 -9.35 5.90
CA LYS A 33 -6.57 -8.11 5.19
C LYS A 33 -6.77 -8.36 3.71
N LYS A 34 -7.57 -7.49 3.08
CA LYS A 34 -7.70 -7.45 1.62
C LYS A 34 -6.53 -6.68 1.04
N VAL A 35 -5.47 -7.39 0.63
CA VAL A 35 -4.31 -6.81 -0.04
C VAL A 35 -4.69 -6.43 -1.48
N ILE A 36 -4.40 -5.19 -1.86
CA ILE A 36 -4.67 -4.63 -3.21
C ILE A 36 -3.39 -4.29 -3.96
N ILE A 37 -2.27 -4.07 -3.26
CA ILE A 37 -0.92 -4.07 -3.82
C ILE A 37 -0.05 -4.89 -2.88
N GLU A 38 0.55 -5.95 -3.43
CA GLU A 38 1.45 -6.83 -2.69
C GLU A 38 2.69 -6.09 -2.16
N PRO A 39 3.32 -6.61 -1.08
CA PRO A 39 4.55 -6.04 -0.54
C PRO A 39 5.61 -5.79 -1.62
N ASN A 40 6.08 -4.55 -1.70
CA ASN A 40 7.16 -4.14 -2.59
C ASN A 40 8.04 -3.08 -1.92
N SER A 41 9.21 -2.80 -2.48
CA SER A 41 10.18 -1.88 -1.91
C SER A 41 10.40 -0.70 -2.87
N PRO A 42 9.70 0.44 -2.66
CA PRO A 42 9.83 1.61 -3.53
C PRO A 42 11.17 2.33 -3.33
N SER A 43 11.83 2.12 -2.20
CA SER A 43 13.15 2.65 -1.87
C SER A 43 13.88 1.71 -0.92
N SER A 44 15.22 1.76 -0.94
CA SER A 44 16.06 1.00 0.00
C SER A 44 15.63 1.22 1.46
N GLY A 45 15.49 0.13 2.22
CA GLY A 45 15.11 0.18 3.63
C GLY A 45 13.63 0.46 3.90
N LEU A 46 12.77 0.45 2.89
CA LEU A 46 11.32 0.61 3.04
C LEU A 46 10.61 -0.52 2.30
N THR A 47 9.71 -1.22 3.00
CA THR A 47 8.74 -2.15 2.39
C THR A 47 7.35 -1.60 2.59
N VAL A 48 6.54 -1.58 1.52
CA VAL A 48 5.16 -1.10 1.56
C VAL A 48 4.21 -2.12 0.97
N ALA A 49 2.98 -2.16 1.46
CA ALA A 49 1.86 -2.85 0.84
C ALA A 49 0.61 -2.00 0.94
N PHE A 50 -0.35 -2.22 0.04
CA PHE A 50 -1.66 -1.57 0.13
C PHE A 50 -2.72 -2.57 0.50
N ILE A 51 -3.57 -2.18 1.44
CA ILE A 51 -4.79 -2.89 1.80
C ILE A 51 -6.02 -2.02 1.52
N GLU A 52 -7.18 -2.65 1.46
CA GLU A 52 -8.47 -1.96 1.41
C GLU A 52 -9.23 -2.17 2.73
N ILE A 53 -9.68 -1.06 3.32
CA ILE A 53 -10.57 -1.06 4.49
C ILE A 53 -11.80 -0.23 4.10
N ASP A 54 -12.98 -0.85 4.07
CA ASP A 54 -14.26 -0.20 3.74
C ASP A 54 -14.22 0.64 2.45
N GLY A 55 -13.56 0.13 1.41
CA GLY A 55 -13.42 0.81 0.12
C GLY A 55 -12.46 2.02 0.13
N VAL A 56 -11.61 2.12 1.15
CA VAL A 56 -10.53 3.11 1.27
C VAL A 56 -9.18 2.40 1.17
N PRO A 57 -8.27 2.85 0.27
CA PRO A 57 -6.93 2.31 0.20
C PRO A 57 -6.09 2.83 1.38
N VAL A 58 -5.36 1.93 2.03
CA VAL A 58 -4.43 2.22 3.13
C VAL A 58 -3.07 1.66 2.76
N GLU A 59 -2.04 2.49 2.85
CA GLU A 59 -0.64 2.11 2.68
C GLU A 59 -0.04 1.75 4.04
N LEU A 60 0.52 0.55 4.16
CA LEU A 60 1.28 0.13 5.33
C LEU A 60 2.76 0.13 4.98
N MET A 61 3.57 0.76 5.83
CA MET A 61 5.01 0.97 5.62
C MET A 61 5.81 0.35 6.76
N GLU A 62 6.83 -0.43 6.44
CA GLU A 62 7.81 -0.95 7.40
C GLU A 62 9.21 -0.50 6.98
N TYR A 63 9.90 0.20 7.88
CA TYR A 63 11.29 0.62 7.69
C TYR A 63 12.26 -0.43 8.26
N SER A 64 13.29 -0.75 7.50
CA SER A 64 14.44 -1.50 8.01
C SER A 64 15.16 -0.64 9.06
N LYS A 65 15.35 -1.20 10.25
CA LYS A 65 16.09 -0.55 11.35
C LYS A 65 17.60 -0.70 11.18
#